data_AF-A0A3P6R5D3-F1
#
_entry.id   AF-A0A3P6R5D3-F1
#
_cell.length_a   1.000
_cell.length_b   1.000
_cell.length_c   1.000
_cell.angle_alpha   90.00
_cell.angle_beta   90.00
_cell.angle_gamma   90.00
#
_symmetry.space_group_name_H-M   'P 1'
#
loop_
_entity.id
_entity.type
_entity.pdbx_description
1 polymer ?
#
loop_
_entity_poly.entity_id
_entity_poly.type
_entity_poly.pdbx_seq_one_letter_code
_entity_poly.pdbx_strand_id
1 'polypeptide(L)'
;MSTKVGPLSFDTGQPGDMVFDKPYSEATAQIIDQEVRDMVNTALTRTRELLLSKREDIEKVAQRLLERENLAREDMVELLGKRPFAEKQTYEEMVSGTGGMDEDTQLPKGLKDWNKERKEEQEPQPQPADK
;
A
#
# COMPACT_ATOMS: atom_id res chain seq x y z
N MET A 1 -15.85 8.58 4.58
CA MET A 1 -17.16 7.96 4.89
C MET A 1 -18.12 9.05 5.30
N SER A 2 -19.29 9.14 4.64
CA SER A 2 -20.29 10.19 4.91
C SER A 2 -21.41 9.64 5.79
N THR A 3 -21.75 10.38 6.86
CA THR A 3 -22.91 10.05 7.70
C THR A 3 -24.24 10.38 7.01
N LYS A 4 -24.26 11.38 6.11
CA LYS A 4 -25.48 11.80 5.39
C LYS A 4 -25.89 10.81 4.31
N VAL A 5 -24.92 10.17 3.64
CA VAL A 5 -25.17 9.11 2.65
C VAL A 5 -25.38 7.75 3.31
N GLY A 6 -24.73 7.50 4.45
CA GLY A 6 -24.81 6.24 5.17
C GLY A 6 -23.86 5.17 4.61
N PRO A 7 -23.97 3.91 5.08
CA PRO A 7 -23.08 2.81 4.70
C PRO A 7 -23.47 2.21 3.33
N LEU A 8 -23.54 3.05 2.30
CA LEU A 8 -23.85 2.64 0.93
C LEU A 8 -22.57 2.56 0.10
N SER A 9 -22.53 1.56 -0.79
CA SER A 9 -21.49 1.43 -1.82
C SER A 9 -22.16 1.55 -3.17
N PHE A 10 -21.67 2.45 -4.01
CA PHE A 10 -22.12 2.61 -5.39
C PHE A 10 -21.07 2.02 -6.32
N ASP A 11 -21.51 1.28 -7.32
CA ASP A 11 -20.63 0.84 -8.39
C ASP A 11 -20.32 2.04 -9.29
N THR A 12 -19.11 2.56 -9.18
CA THR A 12 -18.60 3.61 -10.06
C THR A 12 -17.63 2.92 -11.00
N GLY A 13 -18.00 2.85 -12.29
CA GLY A 13 -17.23 2.13 -13.32
C GLY A 13 -15.74 2.41 -13.29
N GLN A 14 -14.94 1.44 -13.73
CA GLN A 14 -13.49 1.56 -13.68
C GLN A 14 -12.97 2.56 -14.73
N PRO A 15 -11.74 3.08 -14.57
CA PRO A 15 -11.11 3.90 -15.61
C PRO A 15 -11.11 3.15 -16.95
N GLY A 16 -11.88 3.65 -17.92
CA GLY A 16 -12.06 3.02 -19.24
C GLY A 16 -13.46 2.48 -19.51
N ASP A 17 -14.31 2.33 -18.48
CA ASP A 17 -15.71 1.95 -18.63
C ASP A 17 -16.57 3.14 -19.06
N MET A 18 -17.47 2.93 -20.02
CA MET A 18 -18.52 3.89 -20.33
C MET A 18 -19.59 3.82 -19.23
N VAL A 19 -19.55 4.77 -18.29
CA VAL A 19 -20.61 4.93 -17.29
C VAL A 19 -21.82 5.57 -17.97
N PHE A 20 -22.86 4.77 -18.23
CA PHE A 20 -24.06 5.23 -18.95
C PHE A 20 -25.02 6.02 -18.05
N ASP A 21 -25.17 5.65 -16.78
CA ASP A 21 -26.00 6.39 -15.82
C ASP A 21 -25.57 6.15 -14.38
N LYS A 22 -25.80 7.14 -13.51
CA LYS A 22 -25.51 7.03 -12.08
C LYS A 22 -26.56 6.14 -11.40
N PRO A 23 -26.18 5.16 -10.54
CA PRO A 23 -27.13 4.26 -9.89
C PRO A 23 -27.88 4.90 -8.71
N TYR A 24 -28.13 6.20 -8.74
CA TYR A 24 -28.77 6.97 -7.68
C TYR A 24 -29.45 8.23 -8.23
N SER A 25 -30.38 8.77 -7.45
CA SER A 25 -31.14 9.96 -7.83
C SER A 25 -30.27 11.23 -7.89
N GLU A 26 -30.71 12.24 -8.63
CA GLU A 26 -30.10 13.58 -8.64
C GLU A 26 -30.04 14.21 -7.24
N ALA A 27 -31.06 14.01 -6.41
CA ALA A 27 -31.06 14.50 -5.03
C ALA A 27 -29.92 13.85 -4.22
N THR A 28 -29.68 12.56 -4.43
CA THR A 28 -28.55 11.83 -3.82
C THR A 28 -27.21 12.33 -4.37
N ALA A 29 -27.13 12.59 -5.68
CA ALA A 29 -25.92 13.14 -6.30
C ALA A 29 -25.54 14.50 -5.69
N GLN A 30 -26.51 15.40 -5.49
CA GLN A 30 -26.27 16.69 -4.83
C GLN A 30 -25.76 16.54 -3.40
N ILE A 31 -26.28 15.58 -2.64
CA ILE A 31 -25.80 15.28 -1.29
C ILE A 31 -24.34 14.79 -1.34
N ILE A 32 -24.02 13.89 -2.27
CA ILE A 32 -22.65 13.38 -2.45
C ILE A 32 -21.69 14.53 -2.79
N ASP A 33 -22.04 15.37 -3.75
CA ASP A 33 -21.20 16.50 -4.17
C ASP A 33 -20.94 17.47 -3.01
N GLN A 34 -21.94 17.74 -2.18
CA GLN A 34 -21.79 18.58 -1.00
C GLN A 34 -20.85 17.94 0.04
N GLU A 35 -21.02 16.64 0.32
CA GLU A 35 -20.16 15.93 1.28
C GLU A 35 -18.71 15.84 0.81
N VAL A 36 -18.48 15.63 -0.49
CA VAL A 36 -17.14 15.67 -1.09
C VAL A 36 -16.52 17.05 -0.91
N ARG A 37 -17.27 18.12 -1.22
CA ARG A 37 -16.81 19.50 -1.02
C ARG A 37 -16.44 19.77 0.44
N ASP A 38 -17.29 19.38 1.38
CA ASP A 38 -17.07 19.56 2.81
C ASP A 38 -15.84 18.78 3.30
N MET A 39 -15.65 17.54 2.80
CA MET A 39 -14.48 16.72 3.10
C MET A 39 -13.18 17.35 2.59
N VAL A 40 -13.16 17.80 1.33
CA VAL A 40 -11.99 18.46 0.73
C VAL A 40 -11.68 19.76 1.46
N ASN A 41 -12.68 20.59 1.76
CA ASN A 41 -12.50 21.84 2.50
C ASN A 41 -11.96 21.58 3.91
N THR A 42 -12.46 20.55 4.60
CA THR A 42 -11.97 20.18 5.93
C THR A 42 -10.51 19.75 5.89
N ALA A 43 -10.14 18.91 4.92
CA ALA A 43 -8.76 18.48 4.73
C ALA A 43 -7.84 19.67 4.39
N LEU A 44 -8.30 20.59 3.53
CA LEU A 44 -7.58 21.80 3.17
C LEU A 44 -7.34 22.70 4.39
N THR A 45 -8.39 23.04 5.13
CA THR A 45 -8.29 23.88 6.33
C THR A 45 -7.35 23.26 7.35
N ARG A 46 -7.56 21.98 7.69
CA ARG A 46 -6.70 21.26 8.65
C ARG A 46 -5.24 21.25 8.21
N THR A 47 -4.97 21.02 6.92
CA THR A 47 -3.61 21.01 6.39
C THR A 47 -2.99 22.40 6.46
N ARG A 48 -3.75 23.44 6.09
CA ARG A 48 -3.28 24.83 6.17
C ARG A 48 -2.96 25.23 7.61
N GLU A 49 -3.83 24.93 8.56
CA GLU A 49 -3.60 25.19 9.98
C GLU A 49 -2.36 24.47 10.49
N LEU A 50 -2.19 23.19 10.12
CA LEU A 50 -1.00 22.42 10.47
C LEU A 50 0.27 23.08 9.92
N LEU A 51 0.29 23.44 8.63
CA LEU A 51 1.45 24.09 8.02
C LEU A 51 1.74 25.46 8.63
N LEU A 52 0.70 26.25 8.93
CA LEU A 52 0.88 27.54 9.60
C LEU A 52 1.40 27.38 11.03
N SER A 53 0.90 26.41 11.79
CA SER A 53 1.39 26.11 13.14
C SER A 53 2.85 25.62 13.17
N LYS A 54 3.33 25.09 12.03
CA LYS A 54 4.69 24.58 11.83
C LYS A 54 5.50 25.45 10.86
N ARG A 55 5.12 26.72 10.69
CA ARG A 55 5.75 27.63 9.73
C ARG A 55 7.26 27.75 9.92
N GLU A 56 7.72 27.91 11.17
CA GLU A 56 9.15 28.04 11.48
C GLU A 56 9.94 26.78 11.09
N ASP A 57 9.37 25.61 11.34
CA ASP A 57 9.98 24.33 10.99
C ASP A 57 10.03 24.12 9.47
N ILE A 58 8.98 24.51 8.75
CA ILE A 58 8.94 24.50 7.28
C ILE A 58 9.99 25.45 6.71
N GLU A 59 10.15 26.64 7.30
CA GLU A 59 11.13 27.62 6.84
C GLU A 59 12.55 27.10 6.97
N LYS A 60 12.90 26.42 8.07
CA LYS A 60 14.20 25.75 8.23
C LYS A 60 14.46 24.72 7.13
N VAL A 61 13.46 23.87 6.84
CA VAL A 61 13.57 22.85 5.79
C VAL A 61 13.71 23.48 4.41
N ALA A 62 12.93 24.53 4.12
CA ALA A 62 13.00 25.25 2.85
C ALA A 62 14.36 25.93 2.65
N GLN A 63 14.90 26.58 3.69
CA GLN A 63 16.26 27.16 3.64
C GLN A 63 17.31 26.09 3.37
N ARG A 64 17.22 24.93 4.03
CA ARG A 64 18.15 23.82 3.78
C ARG A 64 18.03 23.28 2.35
N LEU A 65 16.83 23.23 1.77
CA LEU A 65 16.61 22.81 0.38
C LEU A 65 17.20 23.78 -0.66
N LEU A 66 17.29 25.08 -0.32
CA LEU A 66 17.98 26.06 -1.18
C LEU A 66 19.50 25.84 -1.18
N GLU A 67 20.06 25.32 -0.09
CA GLU A 67 21.49 24.98 0.02
C GLU A 67 21.83 23.60 -0.54
N ARG A 68 20.94 22.61 -0.34
CA ARG A 68 21.08 21.21 -0.78
C ARG A 68 19.80 20.76 -1.48
N GLU A 69 19.92 20.38 -2.75
CA GLU A 69 18.79 19.99 -3.61
C GLU A 69 17.98 18.79 -3.10
N ASN A 70 18.58 17.95 -2.25
CA ASN A 70 17.96 16.77 -1.69
C ASN A 70 18.29 16.65 -0.19
N LEU A 71 17.30 16.23 0.60
CA LEU A 71 17.44 15.97 2.04
C LEU A 71 17.18 14.51 2.35
N ALA A 72 18.13 13.89 3.03
CA ALA A 72 17.96 12.56 3.58
C ALA A 72 17.16 12.60 4.89
N ARG A 73 16.80 11.43 5.40
CA ARG A 73 16.05 11.31 6.66
C ARG A 73 16.85 11.87 7.83
N GLU A 74 18.16 11.66 7.85
CA GLU A 74 19.07 12.14 8.88
C GLU A 74 19.06 13.67 8.95
N ASP A 75 19.05 14.35 7.78
CA ASP A 75 18.95 15.81 7.70
C ASP A 75 17.63 16.31 8.31
N MET A 76 16.52 15.59 8.07
CA MET A 76 15.22 15.93 8.66
C MET A 76 15.19 15.72 10.17
N VAL A 77 15.86 14.68 10.69
CA VAL A 77 15.97 14.44 12.14
C VAL A 77 16.86 15.50 12.80
N GLU A 78 17.92 15.96 12.13
CA GLU A 78 18.75 17.06 12.60
C GLU A 78 17.94 18.37 12.69
N LEU A 79 17.15 18.69 11.66
CA LEU A 79 16.38 19.93 11.58
C LEU A 79 15.16 19.96 12.51
N LEU A 80 14.41 18.85 12.58
CA LEU A 80 13.08 18.80 13.22
C LEU A 80 13.03 17.88 14.45
N GLY A 81 14.11 17.16 14.75
CA GLY A 81 14.13 16.13 15.78
C GLY A 81 13.53 14.80 15.34
N LYS A 82 13.46 13.84 16.28
CA LYS A 82 12.87 12.52 16.02
C LYS A 82 11.36 12.63 15.82
N ARG A 83 10.83 11.89 14.83
CA ARG A 83 9.39 11.83 14.55
C ARG A 83 8.64 11.34 15.81
N PRO A 84 7.58 12.03 16.27
CA PRO A 84 6.84 11.68 17.49
C PRO A 84 5.86 10.51 17.30
N PHE A 85 6.00 9.74 16.23
CA PHE A 85 5.16 8.58 15.91
C PHE A 85 6.08 7.39 15.65
N ALA A 86 5.75 6.24 16.23
CA ALA A 86 6.50 5.01 15.99
C ALA A 86 6.37 4.62 14.51
N GLU A 87 7.51 4.40 13.87
CA GLU A 87 7.60 3.89 12.50
C GLU A 87 8.27 2.54 12.53
N LYS A 88 7.72 1.62 11.74
CA LYS A 88 8.38 0.36 11.40
C LYS A 88 9.21 0.61 10.15
N GLN A 89 10.52 0.50 10.26
CA GLN A 89 11.45 0.78 9.17
C GLN A 89 12.13 -0.48 8.66
N THR A 90 12.37 -1.44 9.53
CA THR A 90 13.03 -2.69 9.14
C THR A 90 12.00 -3.74 8.75
N TYR A 91 12.42 -4.66 7.88
CA TYR A 91 11.64 -5.85 7.55
C TYR A 91 11.23 -6.59 8.84
N GLU A 92 12.17 -6.79 9.76
CA GLU A 92 11.94 -7.44 11.05
C GLU A 92 10.81 -6.77 11.85
N GLU A 93 10.76 -5.43 11.92
CA GLU A 93 9.68 -4.71 12.60
C GLU A 93 8.32 -4.87 11.91
N MET A 94 8.31 -4.96 10.58
CA MET A 94 7.09 -5.21 9.80
C MET A 94 6.55 -6.62 10.07
N VAL A 95 7.41 -7.65 10.10
CA VAL A 95 7.02 -9.07 10.15
C VAL A 95 6.97 -9.65 11.57
N SER A 96 7.49 -8.93 12.58
CA SER A 96 7.49 -9.34 13.99
C SER A 96 6.13 -9.77 14.56
N GLY A 97 5.01 -9.35 13.96
CA GLY A 97 3.66 -9.69 14.40
C GLY A 97 3.03 -10.93 13.74
N THR A 98 3.65 -11.51 12.70
CA THR A 98 3.05 -12.58 11.88
C THR A 98 3.61 -13.98 12.17
N GLY A 99 4.51 -14.13 13.16
CA GLY A 99 4.88 -15.43 13.70
C GLY A 99 5.98 -16.20 12.94
N GLY A 100 6.69 -15.55 12.02
CA GLY A 100 7.87 -16.11 11.34
C GLY A 100 8.64 -15.00 10.65
N MET A 101 9.98 -15.02 10.75
CA MET A 101 10.84 -14.09 10.01
C MET A 101 10.99 -14.50 8.55
N ASP A 102 10.95 -15.81 8.30
CA ASP A 102 11.12 -16.42 7.00
C ASP A 102 9.78 -16.91 6.43
N GLU A 103 9.67 -16.88 5.11
CA GLU A 103 8.55 -17.45 4.38
C GLU A 103 8.58 -18.98 4.49
N ASP A 104 7.44 -19.58 4.86
CA ASP A 104 7.31 -21.03 4.88
C ASP A 104 7.25 -21.57 3.44
N THR A 105 8.40 -22.04 2.96
CA THR A 105 8.56 -22.63 1.63
C THR A 105 8.36 -24.14 1.64
N GLN A 106 7.81 -24.72 2.72
CA GLN A 106 7.56 -26.16 2.78
C GLN A 106 6.49 -26.58 1.78
N LEU A 107 6.89 -27.43 0.84
CA LEU A 107 5.99 -27.96 -0.18
C LEU A 107 4.97 -28.94 0.44
N PRO A 108 3.68 -28.86 0.09
CA PRO A 108 2.67 -29.84 0.47
C PRO A 108 3.09 -31.27 0.10
N LYS A 109 2.54 -32.27 0.78
CA LYS A 109 2.97 -33.68 0.67
C LYS A 109 3.08 -34.20 -0.77
N GLY A 110 2.22 -33.76 -1.70
CA GLY A 110 2.23 -34.16 -3.11
C GLY A 110 3.20 -33.41 -4.03
N LEU A 111 3.82 -32.32 -3.55
CA LEU A 111 4.75 -31.49 -4.33
C LEU A 111 6.19 -31.54 -3.80
N LYS A 112 6.48 -32.42 -2.82
CA LYS A 112 7.81 -32.52 -2.17
C LYS A 112 8.98 -32.77 -3.12
N ASP A 113 8.70 -33.30 -4.30
CA ASP A 113 9.70 -33.63 -5.32
C ASP A 113 9.72 -32.64 -6.50
N TRP A 114 8.93 -31.55 -6.44
CA TRP A 114 8.87 -30.53 -7.50
C TRP A 114 10.22 -29.85 -7.78
N ASN A 115 11.02 -29.63 -6.72
CA ASN A 115 12.35 -29.03 -6.82
C ASN A 115 13.49 -30.08 -6.92
N LYS A 116 13.17 -31.34 -7.18
CA LYS A 116 14.17 -32.39 -7.37
C LYS A 116 14.26 -32.74 -8.86
N GLU A 117 15.47 -32.90 -9.37
CA GLU A 117 15.67 -33.43 -10.71
C GLU A 117 15.04 -34.83 -10.81
N ARG A 118 14.15 -35.00 -11.80
CA ARG A 118 13.52 -36.27 -12.09
C ARG A 118 14.61 -37.22 -12.59
N LYS A 119 15.12 -38.10 -11.73
CA LYS A 119 16.02 -39.17 -12.17
C LYS A 119 15.24 -40.03 -13.16
N GLU A 120 15.73 -40.13 -14.39
CA GLU A 120 15.21 -41.04 -15.40
C GLU A 120 15.15 -42.45 -14.80
N GLU A 121 13.94 -42.98 -14.61
CA GLU A 121 13.74 -44.38 -14.32
C GLU A 121 14.22 -45.17 -15.53
N GLN A 122 15.23 -46.02 -15.34
CA GLN A 122 15.79 -46.89 -16.36
C GLN A 122 14.66 -47.66 -17.06
N GLU A 123 14.52 -47.49 -18.37
CA GLU A 123 13.67 -48.32 -19.19
C GLU A 123 14.06 -49.81 -19.01
N PRO A 124 13.11 -50.74 -18.81
CA PRO A 124 13.43 -52.15 -18.71
C PRO A 124 13.97 -52.64 -20.05
N GLN A 125 15.24 -53.08 -20.07
CA GLN A 125 15.85 -53.63 -21.28
C GLN A 125 15.14 -54.93 -21.72
N PRO A 126 14.84 -55.11 -23.03
CA PRO A 126 14.23 -56.34 -23.52
C PRO A 126 15.24 -57.49 -23.44
N GLN A 127 14.84 -58.60 -22.80
CA GLN A 127 15.62 -59.84 -22.74
C GLN A 127 15.75 -60.44 -24.15
N PRO A 128 16.94 -60.87 -24.59
CA PRO A 128 17.09 -61.53 -25.88
C PRO A 128 16.43 -62.92 -25.83
N ALA A 129 15.63 -63.22 -26.86
CA ALA A 129 14.97 -64.51 -27.04
C ALA A 129 15.99 -65.62 -27.29
N ASP A 130 16.03 -66.62 -26.41
CA ASP A 130 16.80 -67.85 -26.59
C ASP A 130 16.35 -68.59 -27.86
N LYS A 131 17.33 -69.11 -28.60
CA LYS A 131 17.17 -70.00 -29.75
C LYS A 131 18.00 -71.25 -29.53
#